data_AF-A0A7I5TGP4-F1
#
_entry.id   AF-A0A7I5TGP4-F1
#
_cell.length_a   1.000
_cell.length_b   1.000
_cell.length_c   1.000
_cell.angle_alpha   90.00
_cell.angle_beta   90.00
_cell.angle_gamma   90.00
#
_symmetry.space_group_name_H-M   'P 1'
#
loop_
_entity.id
_entity.type
_entity.pdbx_description
1 polymer ?
#
loop_
_entity_poly.entity_id
_entity_poly.type
_entity_poly.pdbx_seq_one_letter_code
_entity_poly.pdbx_strand_id
1 'polypeptide(L)'
;MILRMVLRALGVIYEHTRVDRNYYVKVVEENIKPFAKKYFEIYKKHVFTHCIIPYEYGSLMHFGMYNFSRNGGKTLIPRDRLYENTIGQTDMLTFNDVRTLNWYYCSDVCKIKIRCKNHGYQNPNDCSRCICIEGFVGDHCEKFARTRPYCKTSEIFVTNELVFFNISGVKNCVYHVMTNSFSKIKIILLKVRIDFLYPTTCSIGNTLEIKFLRDKTLAGARFCHQKFSKFIKSQNNYVIIQYNSYNPKSYVHMYFKRSH
;
A
#
# COMPACT_ATOMS: atom_id res chain seq x y z
N MET A 1 13.57 12.04 -0.32
CA MET A 1 14.37 12.32 -1.54
C MET A 1 15.62 11.42 -1.66
N ILE A 2 16.46 11.33 -0.62
CA ILE A 2 17.71 10.51 -0.64
C ILE A 2 17.46 9.04 -0.96
N LEU A 3 16.52 8.39 -0.27
CA LEU A 3 16.20 6.97 -0.47
C LEU A 3 15.83 6.63 -1.93
N ARG A 4 15.03 7.49 -2.59
CA ARG A 4 14.65 7.32 -4.00
C ARG A 4 15.88 7.37 -4.93
N MET A 5 16.84 8.25 -4.65
CA MET A 5 18.09 8.32 -5.43
C MET A 5 18.97 7.08 -5.22
N VAL A 6 19.02 6.57 -3.99
CA VAL A 6 19.72 5.30 -3.69
C VAL A 6 19.09 4.13 -4.46
N LEU A 7 17.76 4.00 -4.45
CA LEU A 7 17.07 2.97 -5.24
C LEU A 7 17.38 3.08 -6.75
N ARG A 8 17.41 4.30 -7.29
CA ARG A 8 17.79 4.54 -8.69
C ARG A 8 19.23 4.11 -8.98
N ALA A 9 20.17 4.40 -8.06
CA ALA A 9 21.56 3.99 -8.20
C ALA A 9 21.73 2.46 -8.14
N LEU A 10 20.90 1.79 -7.34
CA LEU A 10 20.76 0.33 -7.30
C LEU A 10 19.93 -0.22 -8.49
N GLY A 11 19.64 0.59 -9.49
CA GLY A 11 19.00 0.19 -10.75
C GLY A 11 17.49 -0.09 -10.68
N VAL A 12 16.81 0.22 -9.57
CA VAL A 12 15.34 0.17 -9.51
C VAL A 12 14.76 1.26 -10.41
N ILE A 13 13.85 0.90 -11.32
CA ILE A 13 13.22 1.88 -12.20
C ILE A 13 12.10 2.64 -11.48
N TYR A 14 11.60 3.72 -12.10
CA TYR A 14 10.41 4.38 -11.57
C TYR A 14 9.17 3.54 -11.88
N GLU A 15 8.28 3.40 -10.90
CA GLU A 15 7.10 2.53 -11.00
C GLU A 15 6.18 2.98 -12.16
N HIS A 16 6.01 4.29 -12.35
CA HIS A 16 5.24 4.86 -13.45
C HIS A 16 5.95 4.80 -14.81
N THR A 17 7.12 4.17 -14.91
CA THR A 17 7.83 3.95 -16.19
C THR A 17 7.85 2.49 -16.61
N ARG A 18 7.24 1.60 -15.83
CA ARG A 18 7.09 0.17 -16.17
C ARG A 18 6.35 -0.02 -17.50
N VAL A 19 6.65 -1.13 -18.16
CA VAL A 19 6.03 -1.53 -19.45
C VAL A 19 4.52 -1.76 -19.34
N ASP A 20 4.05 -2.22 -18.18
CA ASP A 20 2.64 -2.52 -17.89
C ASP A 20 1.87 -1.35 -17.26
N ARG A 21 2.51 -0.19 -17.04
CA ARG A 21 1.92 0.92 -16.28
C ARG A 21 0.57 1.39 -16.80
N ASN A 22 0.31 1.26 -18.11
CA ASN A 22 -0.88 1.85 -18.74
C ASN A 22 -2.19 1.14 -18.29
N TYR A 23 -2.07 -0.08 -17.75
CA TYR A 23 -3.15 -0.79 -17.06
C TYR A 23 -3.52 -0.17 -15.71
N TYR A 24 -2.58 0.56 -15.09
CA TYR A 24 -2.69 1.05 -13.73
C TYR A 24 -2.80 2.58 -13.63
N VAL A 25 -2.16 3.32 -14.54
CA VAL A 25 -2.17 4.78 -14.57
C VAL A 25 -2.44 5.30 -15.99
N LYS A 26 -3.07 6.47 -16.07
CA LYS A 26 -3.14 7.29 -17.28
C LYS A 26 -2.12 8.43 -17.16
N VAL A 27 -1.27 8.56 -18.17
CA VAL A 27 -0.41 9.74 -18.37
C VAL A 27 -1.21 10.81 -19.12
N VAL A 28 -1.15 12.05 -18.65
CA VAL A 28 -1.87 13.21 -19.21
C VAL A 28 -0.82 14.16 -19.78
N GLU A 29 -0.36 13.87 -21.00
CA GLU A 29 0.78 14.55 -21.62
C GLU A 29 0.57 16.06 -21.80
N GLU A 30 -0.68 16.47 -22.02
CA GLU A 30 -1.09 17.86 -22.13
C GLU A 30 -0.86 18.66 -20.83
N ASN A 31 -0.67 18.00 -19.69
CA ASN A 31 -0.34 18.66 -18.43
C ASN A 31 1.17 18.62 -18.11
N ILE A 32 1.99 17.93 -18.90
CA ILE A 32 3.42 17.73 -18.61
C ILE A 32 4.25 18.89 -19.17
N LYS A 33 5.20 19.41 -18.37
CA LYS A 33 6.19 20.38 -18.85
C LYS A 33 6.98 19.79 -20.04
N PRO A 34 7.17 20.51 -21.16
CA PRO A 34 7.80 19.95 -22.36
C PRO A 34 9.13 19.23 -22.12
N PHE A 35 10.03 19.80 -21.31
CA PHE A 35 11.33 19.20 -20.98
C PHE A 35 11.24 17.90 -20.16
N ALA A 36 10.11 17.65 -19.51
CA ALA A 36 9.91 16.54 -18.60
C ALA A 36 9.28 15.31 -19.25
N LYS A 37 8.81 15.40 -20.51
CA LYS A 37 8.15 14.28 -21.22
C LYS A 37 8.97 12.99 -21.20
N LYS A 38 10.30 13.10 -21.37
CA LYS A 38 11.23 11.97 -21.29
C LYS A 38 11.16 11.18 -19.97
N TYR A 39 10.78 11.81 -18.85
CA TYR A 39 10.65 11.14 -17.55
C TYR A 39 9.35 10.33 -17.41
N PHE A 40 8.44 10.46 -18.37
CA PHE A 40 7.21 9.68 -18.48
C PHE A 40 7.29 8.68 -19.62
N GLU A 41 8.43 8.47 -20.26
CA GLU A 41 8.56 7.39 -21.25
C GLU A 41 8.58 6.03 -20.56
N ILE A 42 8.04 5.02 -21.24
CA ILE A 42 8.16 3.63 -20.77
C ILE A 42 9.62 3.23 -20.88
N TYR A 43 10.18 2.68 -19.81
CA TYR A 43 11.53 2.15 -19.80
C TYR A 43 11.55 0.81 -20.55
N LYS A 44 12.12 0.80 -21.75
CA LYS A 44 12.09 -0.37 -22.66
C LYS A 44 13.23 -1.37 -22.45
N LYS A 45 14.28 -1.02 -21.70
CA LYS A 45 15.40 -1.94 -21.45
C LYS A 45 14.99 -2.99 -20.44
N HIS A 46 15.38 -4.25 -20.68
CA HIS A 46 15.30 -5.34 -19.71
C HIS A 46 16.32 -5.10 -18.58
N VAL A 47 16.00 -4.19 -17.67
CA VAL A 47 16.73 -4.07 -16.40
C VAL A 47 15.80 -4.61 -15.33
N PHE A 48 16.29 -5.63 -14.63
CA PHE A 48 15.61 -6.30 -13.53
C PHE A 48 14.20 -6.78 -13.91
N THR A 49 14.15 -7.97 -14.52
CA THR A 49 12.94 -8.74 -14.87
C THR A 49 11.75 -8.48 -13.94
N HIS A 50 10.81 -7.68 -14.44
CA HIS A 50 9.57 -7.22 -13.80
C HIS A 50 8.52 -8.33 -13.58
N CYS A 51 8.93 -9.59 -13.45
CA CYS A 51 7.97 -10.71 -13.48
C CYS A 51 7.52 -11.21 -12.10
N ILE A 52 8.01 -10.65 -10.98
CA ILE A 52 7.68 -11.21 -9.65
C ILE A 52 6.84 -10.26 -8.78
N ILE A 53 6.81 -8.95 -9.07
CA ILE A 53 6.17 -7.97 -8.19
C ILE A 53 5.07 -7.19 -8.94
N PRO A 54 3.81 -7.23 -8.46
CA PRO A 54 2.72 -6.48 -9.08
C PRO A 54 2.94 -4.96 -9.02
N TYR A 55 2.25 -4.21 -9.88
CA TYR A 55 2.31 -2.75 -9.89
C TYR A 55 1.86 -2.15 -8.55
N GLU A 56 2.68 -1.27 -7.97
CA GLU A 56 2.43 -0.71 -6.64
C GLU A 56 2.29 0.82 -6.66
N TYR A 57 1.06 1.32 -6.56
CA TYR A 57 0.80 2.76 -6.48
C TYR A 57 1.56 3.46 -5.34
N GLY A 58 1.74 2.78 -4.20
CA GLY A 58 2.38 3.34 -3.01
C GLY A 58 3.91 3.22 -2.97
N SER A 59 4.56 2.66 -3.99
CA SER A 59 6.02 2.54 -4.04
C SER A 59 6.69 3.91 -3.90
N LEU A 60 7.82 3.96 -3.18
CA LEU A 60 8.63 5.17 -3.11
C LEU A 60 9.11 5.61 -4.50
N MET A 61 9.17 4.68 -5.46
CA MET A 61 9.58 4.91 -6.84
C MET A 61 8.44 5.37 -7.75
N HIS A 62 7.23 5.59 -7.23
CA HIS A 62 6.13 6.12 -8.01
C HIS A 62 6.10 7.66 -7.99
N PHE A 63 5.95 8.29 -9.15
CA PHE A 63 5.64 9.73 -9.20
C PHE A 63 4.21 10.00 -8.72
N GLY A 64 4.00 11.11 -8.02
CA GLY A 64 2.68 11.61 -7.66
C GLY A 64 1.93 12.21 -8.84
N MET A 65 0.64 12.47 -8.62
CA MET A 65 -0.30 12.89 -9.67
C MET A 65 0.06 14.22 -10.33
N TYR A 66 0.86 15.08 -9.69
CA TYR A 66 1.13 16.45 -10.15
C TYR A 66 2.60 16.68 -10.51
N ASN A 67 3.43 15.63 -10.47
CA ASN A 67 4.85 15.76 -10.80
C ASN A 67 5.01 16.31 -12.22
N PHE A 68 5.89 17.32 -12.36
CA PHE A 68 6.17 18.02 -13.62
C PHE A 68 4.94 18.62 -14.32
N SER A 69 3.89 18.96 -13.56
CA SER A 69 2.74 19.67 -14.11
C SER A 69 3.13 21.07 -14.60
N ARG A 70 2.65 21.46 -15.79
CA ARG A 70 2.87 22.79 -16.38
C ARG A 70 1.76 23.79 -16.03
N ASN A 71 0.61 23.30 -15.59
CA ASN A 71 -0.63 24.07 -15.44
C ASN A 71 -1.38 23.75 -14.14
N GLY A 72 -0.74 23.05 -13.19
CA GLY A 72 -1.38 22.57 -11.96
C GLY A 72 -2.31 21.37 -12.17
N GLY A 73 -2.52 20.91 -13.40
CA GLY A 73 -3.30 19.71 -13.71
C GLY A 73 -2.58 18.42 -13.35
N LYS A 74 -3.35 17.34 -13.13
CA LYS A 74 -2.79 16.00 -12.89
C LYS A 74 -2.05 15.51 -14.16
N THR A 75 -0.80 15.11 -14.03
CA THR A 75 0.03 14.47 -15.07
C THR A 75 -0.06 12.95 -15.03
N LEU A 76 -0.34 12.38 -13.86
CA LEU A 76 -0.62 10.96 -13.65
C LEU A 76 -1.95 10.78 -12.95
N ILE A 77 -2.74 9.83 -13.43
CA ILE A 77 -4.04 9.51 -12.87
C ILE A 77 -4.13 8.00 -12.62
N PRO A 78 -4.24 7.54 -11.37
CA PRO A 78 -4.57 6.15 -11.08
C PRO A 78 -5.87 5.73 -11.75
N ARG A 79 -5.87 4.55 -12.38
CA ARG A 79 -7.07 3.93 -12.95
C ARG A 79 -8.04 3.55 -11.84
N ASP A 80 -7.54 3.01 -10.73
CA ASP A 80 -8.31 2.89 -9.50
C ASP A 80 -8.24 4.17 -8.67
N ARG A 81 -9.36 4.89 -8.60
CA ARG A 81 -9.46 6.19 -7.91
C ARG A 81 -9.34 6.10 -6.39
N LEU A 82 -9.43 4.91 -5.79
CA LEU A 82 -9.16 4.73 -4.37
C LEU A 82 -7.68 5.00 -4.02
N TYR A 83 -6.79 4.90 -5.01
CA TYR A 83 -5.35 5.09 -4.86
C TYR A 83 -4.86 6.53 -5.12
N GLU A 84 -5.75 7.50 -5.38
CA GLU A 84 -5.36 8.90 -5.60
C GLU A 84 -4.59 9.49 -4.41
N ASN A 85 -4.89 9.05 -3.19
CA ASN A 85 -4.23 9.48 -1.98
C ASN A 85 -3.04 8.58 -1.57
N THR A 86 -2.78 7.49 -2.30
CA THR A 86 -1.67 6.56 -2.03
C THR A 86 -0.46 6.88 -2.91
N ILE A 87 -0.72 7.20 -4.17
CA ILE A 87 0.29 7.47 -5.19
C ILE A 87 1.19 8.66 -4.84
N GLY A 88 2.49 8.53 -5.12
CA GLY A 88 3.43 9.65 -5.02
C GLY A 88 4.01 9.93 -3.64
N GLN A 89 3.82 9.01 -2.69
CA GLN A 89 4.38 9.15 -1.34
C GLN A 89 5.92 9.27 -1.37
N THR A 90 6.47 9.98 -0.40
CA THR A 90 7.93 10.21 -0.29
C THR A 90 8.48 9.88 1.10
N ASP A 91 7.68 9.22 1.93
CA ASP A 91 7.91 9.05 3.37
C ASP A 91 8.88 7.90 3.64
N MET A 92 8.59 6.72 3.10
CA MET A 92 9.35 5.50 3.39
C MET A 92 9.30 4.48 2.26
N LEU A 93 10.22 3.53 2.32
CA LEU A 93 10.22 2.35 1.44
C LEU A 93 9.04 1.45 1.80
N THR A 94 8.37 0.92 0.79
CA THR A 94 7.35 -0.12 0.98
C THR A 94 8.01 -1.49 1.22
N PHE A 95 7.22 -2.45 1.68
CA PHE A 95 7.66 -3.84 1.81
C PHE A 95 8.21 -4.38 0.48
N ASN A 96 7.57 -4.05 -0.64
CA ASN A 96 8.00 -4.52 -1.96
C ASN A 96 9.20 -3.75 -2.52
N ASP A 97 9.38 -2.47 -2.20
CA ASP A 97 10.63 -1.74 -2.53
C ASP A 97 11.85 -2.46 -1.92
N VAL A 98 11.76 -2.85 -0.64
CA VAL A 98 12.84 -3.56 0.07
C VAL A 98 12.96 -5.01 -0.40
N ARG A 99 11.84 -5.70 -0.62
CA ARG A 99 11.82 -7.09 -1.11
C ARG A 99 12.48 -7.22 -2.47
N THR A 100 12.26 -6.25 -3.37
CA THR A 100 12.89 -6.21 -4.70
C THR A 100 14.41 -6.21 -4.56
N LEU A 101 14.94 -5.30 -3.74
CA LEU A 101 16.39 -5.22 -3.51
C LEU A 101 16.96 -6.50 -2.88
N ASN A 102 16.28 -7.02 -1.86
CA ASN A 102 16.73 -8.26 -1.21
C ASN A 102 16.73 -9.45 -2.17
N TRP A 103 15.77 -9.51 -3.09
CA TRP A 103 15.76 -10.54 -4.12
C TRP A 103 16.93 -10.41 -5.10
N TYR A 104 17.31 -9.20 -5.49
CA TYR A 104 18.42 -9.00 -6.44
C TYR A 104 19.81 -9.10 -5.82
N TYR A 105 19.99 -8.55 -4.63
CA TYR A 105 21.32 -8.37 -4.03
C TYR A 105 21.60 -9.33 -2.88
N CYS A 106 20.57 -9.98 -2.33
CA CYS A 106 20.70 -10.77 -1.11
C CYS A 106 20.12 -12.20 -1.25
N SER A 107 19.71 -12.62 -2.46
CA SER A 107 19.12 -13.95 -2.68
C SER A 107 20.06 -15.09 -2.28
N ASP A 108 21.38 -14.89 -2.38
CA ASP A 108 22.35 -15.97 -2.19
C ASP A 108 23.03 -15.95 -0.82
N VAL A 109 22.67 -14.99 0.05
CA VAL A 109 23.24 -14.86 1.40
C VAL A 109 22.90 -16.09 2.26
N CYS A 110 21.63 -16.49 2.26
CA CYS A 110 21.18 -17.65 3.01
C CYS A 110 21.27 -18.93 2.18
N LYS A 111 22.21 -19.81 2.53
CA LYS A 111 22.39 -21.12 1.87
C LYS A 111 21.19 -22.04 2.05
N ILE A 112 20.64 -22.09 3.26
CA ILE A 112 19.46 -22.88 3.58
C ILE A 112 18.23 -21.98 3.42
N LYS A 113 17.28 -22.39 2.58
CA LYS A 113 16.03 -21.66 2.36
C LYS A 113 14.95 -22.11 3.33
N ILE A 114 14.33 -21.15 4.01
CA ILE A 114 13.14 -21.39 4.83
C ILE A 114 11.88 -20.92 4.09
N ARG A 115 10.74 -21.50 4.45
CA ARG A 115 9.45 -21.08 3.89
C ARG A 115 8.85 -19.96 4.71
N CYS A 116 8.67 -18.79 4.10
CA CYS A 116 7.93 -17.69 4.68
C CYS A 116 6.46 -17.74 4.25
N LYS A 117 5.55 -17.62 5.22
CA LYS A 117 4.10 -17.55 5.01
C LYS A 117 3.69 -16.10 4.70
N ASN A 118 2.43 -15.92 4.26
CA ASN A 118 1.81 -14.61 4.04
C ASN A 118 2.65 -13.64 3.20
N HIS A 119 3.33 -14.16 2.18
CA HIS A 119 4.21 -13.42 1.27
C HIS A 119 5.42 -12.73 1.93
N GLY A 120 5.81 -13.16 3.13
CA GLY A 120 7.11 -12.84 3.73
C GLY A 120 8.28 -13.33 2.87
N TYR A 121 9.49 -12.86 3.16
CA TYR A 121 10.72 -13.35 2.53
C TYR A 121 11.82 -13.53 3.58
N GLN A 122 12.78 -14.42 3.32
CA GLN A 122 13.83 -14.76 4.28
C GLN A 122 14.69 -13.53 4.60
N ASN A 123 14.97 -13.30 5.87
CA ASN A 123 15.85 -12.21 6.29
C ASN A 123 17.30 -12.57 5.91
N PRO A 124 17.97 -11.80 5.03
CA PRO A 124 19.35 -12.09 4.67
C PRO A 124 20.34 -11.89 5.83
N ASN A 125 19.97 -11.07 6.83
CA ASN A 125 20.81 -10.82 8.01
C ASN A 125 20.55 -11.85 9.13
N ASP A 126 19.49 -12.65 9.02
CA ASP A 126 19.16 -13.74 9.95
C ASP A 126 18.40 -14.84 9.20
N CYS A 127 19.16 -15.80 8.69
CA CYS A 127 18.62 -16.86 7.82
C CYS A 127 17.62 -17.79 8.52
N SER A 128 17.46 -17.71 9.84
CA SER A 128 16.47 -18.49 10.58
C SER A 128 15.09 -17.86 10.60
N ARG A 129 14.96 -16.59 10.17
CA ARG A 129 13.72 -15.81 10.28
C ARG A 129 13.30 -15.16 8.97
N CYS A 130 12.02 -14.86 8.86
CA CYS A 130 11.42 -14.14 7.76
C CYS A 130 11.20 -12.66 8.11
N ILE A 131 11.36 -11.79 7.12
CA ILE A 131 10.85 -10.43 7.14
C ILE A 131 9.37 -10.49 6.74
N CYS A 132 8.51 -10.08 7.66
CA CYS A 132 7.07 -10.15 7.52
C CYS A 132 6.51 -8.83 7.03
N ILE A 133 5.45 -8.93 6.22
CA ILE A 133 4.63 -7.77 5.94
C ILE A 133 3.91 -7.32 7.22
N GLU A 134 3.75 -6.02 7.38
CA GLU A 134 2.98 -5.42 8.47
C GLU A 134 1.59 -6.08 8.60
N GLY A 135 1.23 -6.45 9.84
CA GLY A 135 0.07 -7.28 10.14
C GLY A 135 0.40 -8.76 10.36
N PHE A 136 1.62 -9.22 10.07
CA PHE A 136 2.05 -10.59 10.35
C PHE A 136 3.33 -10.63 11.18
N VAL A 137 3.43 -11.66 12.03
CA VAL A 137 4.55 -11.91 12.93
C VAL A 137 4.85 -13.41 13.02
N GLY A 138 5.88 -13.77 13.78
CA GLY A 138 6.40 -15.14 13.86
C GLY A 138 7.62 -15.30 12.97
N ASP A 139 8.45 -16.31 13.26
CA ASP A 139 9.71 -16.51 12.55
C ASP A 139 9.49 -16.87 11.08
N HIS A 140 8.30 -17.37 10.73
CA HIS A 140 7.89 -17.67 9.38
C HIS A 140 6.70 -16.80 8.91
N CYS A 141 6.39 -15.70 9.59
CA CYS A 141 5.25 -14.82 9.29
C CYS A 141 3.89 -15.53 9.32
N GLU A 142 3.75 -16.55 10.17
CA GLU A 142 2.61 -17.46 10.22
C GLU A 142 1.48 -16.97 11.14
N LYS A 143 1.74 -15.97 11.99
CA LYS A 143 0.79 -15.45 12.98
C LYS A 143 0.34 -14.05 12.60
N PHE A 144 -0.89 -13.69 12.97
CA PHE A 144 -1.33 -12.29 12.91
C PHE A 144 -0.62 -11.46 13.98
N ALA A 145 -0.27 -10.23 13.62
CA ALA A 145 0.30 -9.29 14.58
C ALA A 145 -0.72 -9.01 15.68
N ARG A 146 -0.33 -9.24 16.93
CA ARG A 146 -1.18 -8.90 18.09
C ARG A 146 -1.36 -7.39 18.13
N THR A 147 -2.62 -6.95 18.24
CA THR A 147 -2.90 -5.53 18.47
C THR A 147 -2.40 -5.10 19.84
N ARG A 148 -2.04 -3.81 19.94
CA ARG A 148 -1.80 -3.20 21.24
C ARG A 148 -3.11 -3.21 22.06
N PRO A 149 -3.08 -3.32 23.39
CA PRO A 149 -4.30 -3.41 24.20
C PRO A 149 -5.32 -2.30 23.92
N TYR A 150 -4.85 -1.08 23.62
CA TYR A 150 -5.70 0.09 23.32
C TYR A 150 -6.42 0.03 21.96
N CYS A 151 -6.06 -0.92 21.08
CA CYS A 151 -6.70 -1.14 19.77
C CYS A 151 -7.92 -2.06 19.85
N LYS A 152 -8.18 -2.69 21.00
CA LYS A 152 -9.20 -3.74 21.18
C LYS A 152 -8.92 -4.95 20.27
N THR A 153 -9.97 -5.54 19.68
CA THR A 153 -9.91 -6.74 18.83
C THR A 153 -9.15 -6.49 17.53
N SER A 154 -8.09 -7.27 17.28
CA SER A 154 -7.35 -7.29 16.01
C SER A 154 -8.12 -7.98 14.90
N GLU A 155 -8.91 -9.00 15.24
CA GLU A 155 -9.58 -9.86 14.26
C GLU A 155 -11.08 -9.56 14.25
N ILE A 156 -11.62 -9.34 13.04
CA ILE A 156 -13.02 -8.99 12.82
C ILE A 156 -13.59 -9.97 11.81
N PHE A 157 -14.55 -10.78 12.25
CA PHE A 157 -15.26 -11.70 11.37
C PHE A 157 -16.55 -11.07 10.85
N VAL A 158 -16.71 -11.01 9.54
CA VAL A 158 -17.82 -10.33 8.86
C VAL A 158 -18.79 -11.34 8.28
N THR A 159 -20.06 -11.19 8.64
CA THR A 159 -21.19 -11.99 8.13
C THR A 159 -22.01 -11.19 7.10
N ASN A 160 -23.20 -11.65 6.76
CA ASN A 160 -24.12 -10.91 5.90
C ASN A 160 -24.72 -9.66 6.57
N GLU A 161 -24.58 -9.52 7.88
CA GLU A 161 -25.09 -8.37 8.61
C GLU A 161 -24.15 -7.16 8.47
N LEU A 162 -24.73 -5.97 8.55
CA LEU A 162 -23.98 -4.73 8.45
C LEU A 162 -23.33 -4.43 9.80
N VAL A 163 -22.00 -4.54 9.89
CA VAL A 163 -21.25 -4.32 11.14
C VAL A 163 -20.69 -2.90 11.15
N PHE A 164 -21.08 -2.08 12.11
CA PHE A 164 -20.47 -0.75 12.32
C PHE A 164 -19.11 -0.89 12.99
N PHE A 165 -18.13 -0.14 12.51
CA PHE A 165 -16.80 -0.07 13.08
C PHE A 165 -16.33 1.38 13.16
N ASN A 166 -15.87 1.76 14.35
CA ASN A 166 -15.27 3.06 14.59
C ASN A 166 -13.91 2.94 15.27
N ILE A 167 -13.01 3.84 14.89
CA ILE A 167 -11.73 4.04 15.55
C ILE A 167 -11.43 5.52 15.64
N SER A 168 -10.91 5.96 16.78
CA SER A 168 -10.58 7.35 17.04
C SER A 168 -9.37 7.51 17.95
N GLY A 169 -8.82 8.72 17.94
CA GLY A 169 -7.72 9.13 18.80
C GLY A 169 -6.34 8.75 18.29
N VAL A 170 -5.36 8.89 19.18
CA VAL A 170 -3.95 8.56 18.93
C VAL A 170 -3.77 7.05 19.05
N LYS A 171 -3.64 6.37 17.92
CA LYS A 171 -3.45 4.91 17.87
C LYS A 171 -2.62 4.49 16.67
N ASN A 172 -1.95 3.35 16.82
CA ASN A 172 -1.34 2.57 15.74
C ASN A 172 -1.89 1.15 15.86
N CYS A 173 -2.81 0.80 14.97
CA CYS A 173 -3.58 -0.44 15.04
C CYS A 173 -3.65 -1.12 13.69
N VAL A 174 -3.53 -2.46 13.70
CA VAL A 174 -3.74 -3.30 12.53
C VAL A 174 -4.92 -4.22 12.81
N TYR A 175 -5.88 -4.23 11.89
CA TYR A 175 -7.09 -5.04 11.95
C TYR A 175 -7.13 -6.02 10.78
N HIS A 176 -7.44 -7.27 11.10
CA HIS A 176 -7.61 -8.38 10.18
C HIS A 176 -9.09 -8.66 10.03
N VAL A 177 -9.65 -8.22 8.90
CA VAL A 177 -11.08 -8.39 8.60
C VAL A 177 -11.24 -9.60 7.69
N MET A 178 -11.99 -10.59 8.14
CA MET A 178 -12.13 -11.91 7.50
C MET A 178 -13.60 -12.27 7.30
N THR A 179 -13.86 -13.10 6.30
CA THR A 179 -15.18 -13.72 6.08
C THR A 179 -15.00 -15.13 5.52
N ASN A 180 -16.11 -15.84 5.30
CA ASN A 180 -16.11 -17.20 4.74
C ASN A 180 -15.31 -17.29 3.44
N SER A 181 -14.67 -18.44 3.24
CA SER A 181 -14.01 -18.79 1.99
C SER A 181 -14.93 -18.54 0.79
N PHE A 182 -14.34 -18.09 -0.32
CA PHE A 182 -15.02 -17.72 -1.58
C PHE A 182 -15.91 -16.46 -1.54
N SER A 183 -16.14 -15.85 -0.38
CA SER A 183 -16.84 -14.57 -0.29
C SER A 183 -15.88 -13.38 -0.38
N LYS A 184 -16.43 -12.19 -0.65
CA LYS A 184 -15.71 -10.90 -0.60
C LYS A 184 -16.26 -10.07 0.55
N ILE A 185 -15.55 -9.00 0.90
CA ILE A 185 -15.92 -8.05 1.94
C ILE A 185 -16.24 -6.73 1.25
N LYS A 186 -17.43 -6.21 1.50
CA LYS A 186 -17.82 -4.85 1.15
C LYS A 186 -17.55 -3.95 2.35
N ILE A 187 -16.79 -2.90 2.13
CA ILE A 187 -16.46 -1.88 3.11
C ILE A 187 -17.13 -0.59 2.66
N ILE A 188 -17.88 0.04 3.56
CA ILE A 188 -18.52 1.33 3.33
C ILE A 188 -17.83 2.32 4.26
N LEU A 189 -16.85 3.05 3.72
CA LEU A 189 -16.11 4.06 4.45
C LEU A 189 -16.92 5.35 4.46
N LEU A 190 -17.48 5.74 5.60
CA LEU A 190 -18.39 6.88 5.70
C LEU A 190 -17.62 8.19 5.82
N LYS A 191 -16.75 8.26 6.82
CA LYS A 191 -16.01 9.48 7.17
C LYS A 191 -14.62 9.11 7.68
N VAL A 192 -13.64 9.90 7.25
CA VAL A 192 -12.26 9.85 7.76
C VAL A 192 -11.81 11.27 8.05
N ARG A 193 -11.30 11.48 9.25
CA ARG A 193 -10.58 12.68 9.63
C ARG A 193 -9.31 12.25 10.33
N ILE A 194 -8.19 12.36 9.62
CA ILE A 194 -6.83 12.22 10.14
C ILE A 194 -6.09 13.43 9.57
N ASP A 195 -5.46 14.21 10.44
CA ASP A 195 -4.81 15.45 10.01
C ASP A 195 -3.78 15.20 8.90
N PHE A 196 -3.71 16.11 7.95
CA PHE A 196 -2.73 16.08 6.87
C PHE A 196 -2.08 17.45 6.76
N LEU A 197 -0.75 17.46 6.64
CA LEU A 197 0.03 18.70 6.63
C LEU A 197 0.10 19.34 5.22
N TYR A 198 0.01 18.56 4.14
CA TYR A 198 0.14 19.05 2.75
C TYR A 198 -0.66 18.16 1.77
N PRO A 199 -1.53 18.69 0.88
CA PRO A 199 -2.53 17.83 0.23
C PRO A 199 -2.17 17.46 -1.20
N THR A 200 -1.84 16.19 -1.41
CA THR A 200 -2.11 15.42 -2.65
C THR A 200 -2.03 13.92 -2.39
N THR A 201 -1.25 13.51 -1.39
CA THR A 201 -1.00 12.13 -0.98
C THR A 201 -1.06 12.06 0.56
N CYS A 202 -1.66 11.00 1.12
CA CYS A 202 -1.68 10.79 2.56
C CYS A 202 -0.34 10.20 3.05
N SER A 203 0.15 10.71 4.18
CA SER A 203 1.39 10.22 4.79
C SER A 203 1.21 8.82 5.37
N ILE A 204 2.21 7.95 5.20
CA ILE A 204 2.15 6.55 5.65
C ILE A 204 2.05 6.45 7.18
N GLY A 205 2.70 7.36 7.91
CA GLY A 205 2.69 7.37 9.38
C GLY A 205 1.41 7.93 10.00
N ASN A 206 0.53 8.57 9.23
CA ASN A 206 -0.65 9.26 9.75
C ASN A 206 -1.83 9.12 8.76
N THR A 207 -2.32 7.89 8.60
CA THR A 207 -3.38 7.56 7.63
C THR A 207 -4.17 6.32 8.05
N LEU A 208 -5.34 6.15 7.41
CA LEU A 208 -6.05 4.88 7.31
C LEU A 208 -5.64 4.21 6.00
N GLU A 209 -4.95 3.07 6.06
CA GLU A 209 -4.63 2.26 4.89
C GLU A 209 -5.52 1.00 4.86
N ILE A 210 -6.16 0.74 3.73
CA ILE A 210 -7.01 -0.44 3.51
C ILE A 210 -6.42 -1.30 2.39
N LYS A 211 -5.90 -2.48 2.75
CA LYS A 211 -5.36 -3.48 1.82
C LYS A 211 -6.45 -4.50 1.45
N PHE A 212 -7.17 -4.20 0.38
CA PHE A 212 -8.31 -5.00 -0.10
C PHE A 212 -8.03 -5.86 -1.34
N LEU A 213 -6.86 -5.67 -1.96
CA LEU A 213 -6.38 -6.51 -3.07
C LEU A 213 -6.03 -7.92 -2.57
N ARG A 214 -5.97 -8.90 -3.48
CA ARG A 214 -5.63 -10.29 -3.12
C ARG A 214 -4.24 -10.37 -2.49
N ASP A 215 -3.26 -9.77 -3.15
CA ASP A 215 -1.89 -9.64 -2.65
C ASP A 215 -1.83 -8.53 -1.60
N LYS A 216 -1.52 -8.90 -0.36
CA LYS A 216 -1.44 -7.95 0.75
C LYS A 216 -0.10 -7.20 0.79
N THR A 217 0.93 -7.65 0.05
CA THR A 217 2.25 -7.00 -0.02
C THR A 217 2.19 -5.60 -0.61
N LEU A 218 1.26 -5.37 -1.54
CA LEU A 218 1.01 -4.07 -2.13
C LEU A 218 0.46 -3.09 -1.10
N ALA A 219 0.94 -1.85 -1.17
CA ALA A 219 0.31 -0.72 -0.49
C ALA A 219 -1.20 -0.69 -0.75
N GLY A 220 -1.96 -0.42 0.30
CA GLY A 220 -3.41 -0.26 0.27
C GLY A 220 -3.84 1.12 -0.22
N ALA A 221 -5.15 1.28 -0.39
CA ALA A 221 -5.73 2.61 -0.57
C ALA A 221 -5.66 3.38 0.74
N ARG A 222 -5.14 4.61 0.68
CA ARG A 222 -4.94 5.47 1.85
C ARG A 222 -6.00 6.55 1.94
N PHE A 223 -6.44 6.83 3.16
CA PHE A 223 -7.45 7.83 3.46
C PHE A 223 -6.99 8.65 4.67
N CYS A 224 -6.86 9.96 4.49
CA CYS A 224 -6.55 10.90 5.56
C CYS A 224 -7.70 11.89 5.75
N HIS A 225 -8.36 12.30 4.67
CA HIS A 225 -9.56 13.12 4.76
C HIS A 225 -10.63 12.65 3.78
N GLN A 226 -11.78 12.25 4.30
CA GLN A 226 -12.89 11.74 3.50
C GLN A 226 -14.21 12.30 4.03
N LYS A 227 -14.83 13.21 3.27
CA LYS A 227 -16.16 13.78 3.58
C LYS A 227 -17.32 12.95 3.04
N PHE A 228 -17.13 12.31 1.89
CA PHE A 228 -18.15 11.52 1.19
C PHE A 228 -17.93 10.02 1.34
N SER A 229 -19.00 9.23 1.32
CA SER A 229 -18.86 7.78 1.43
C SER A 229 -18.06 7.18 0.27
N LYS A 230 -17.20 6.21 0.58
CA LYS A 230 -16.50 5.36 -0.41
C LYS A 230 -16.93 3.91 -0.24
N PHE A 231 -17.15 3.25 -1.37
CA PHE A 231 -17.50 1.84 -1.42
C PHE A 231 -16.30 1.06 -1.92
N ILE A 232 -15.82 0.11 -1.13
CA ILE A 232 -14.66 -0.72 -1.45
C ILE A 232 -15.13 -2.18 -1.43
N LYS A 233 -14.82 -2.93 -2.49
CA LYS A 233 -15.06 -4.37 -2.55
C LYS A 233 -13.72 -5.08 -2.58
N SER A 234 -13.46 -5.98 -1.63
CA SER A 234 -12.23 -6.74 -1.61
C SER A 234 -12.15 -7.76 -2.75
N GLN A 235 -10.94 -8.15 -3.12
CA GLN A 235 -10.70 -9.15 -4.16
C GLN A 235 -10.78 -10.59 -3.63
N ASN A 236 -10.64 -10.79 -2.32
CA ASN A 236 -10.78 -12.06 -1.63
C ASN A 236 -11.49 -11.88 -0.26
N ASN A 237 -11.58 -12.96 0.52
CA ASN A 237 -12.27 -13.01 1.81
C ASN A 237 -11.49 -12.38 2.97
N TYR A 238 -10.45 -11.61 2.70
CA TYR A 238 -9.54 -11.08 3.70
C TYR A 238 -9.07 -9.66 3.38
N VAL A 239 -9.13 -8.77 4.36
CA VAL A 239 -8.69 -7.37 4.27
C VAL A 239 -7.83 -7.04 5.48
N ILE A 240 -6.79 -6.25 5.27
CA ILE A 240 -6.01 -5.64 6.35
C ILE A 240 -6.35 -4.15 6.39
N ILE A 241 -6.70 -3.65 7.58
CA ILE A 241 -6.97 -2.24 7.82
C ILE A 241 -5.94 -1.74 8.83
N GLN A 242 -5.18 -0.73 8.46
CA GLN A 242 -4.18 -0.11 9.31
C GLN A 242 -4.63 1.31 9.62
N TYR A 243 -4.68 1.64 10.90
CA TYR A 243 -4.99 2.99 11.36
C TYR A 243 -3.80 3.51 12.15
N ASN A 244 -3.21 4.59 11.64
CA ASN A 244 -2.13 5.32 12.30
C ASN A 244 -2.55 6.77 12.45
N SER A 245 -2.56 7.27 13.69
CA SER A 245 -2.85 8.67 13.98
C SER A 245 -2.07 9.17 15.19
N TYR A 246 -1.53 10.39 15.06
CA TYR A 246 -0.92 11.15 16.16
C TYR A 246 -1.84 12.23 16.75
N ASN A 247 -3.05 12.41 16.21
CA ASN A 247 -4.00 13.42 16.69
C ASN A 247 -5.16 12.78 17.49
N PRO A 248 -5.46 13.26 18.71
CA PRO A 248 -6.61 12.80 19.51
C PRO A 248 -7.99 13.05 18.87
N LYS A 249 -8.10 14.03 17.97
CA LYS A 249 -9.33 14.38 17.23
C LYS A 249 -9.53 13.53 15.98
N SER A 250 -8.58 12.65 15.64
CA SER A 250 -8.72 11.78 14.48
C SER A 250 -9.81 10.75 14.70
N TYR A 251 -10.56 10.43 13.64
CA TYR A 251 -11.57 9.38 13.67
C TYR A 251 -11.83 8.79 12.29
N VAL A 252 -12.33 7.55 12.28
CA VAL A 252 -12.77 6.81 11.12
C VAL A 252 -14.07 6.09 11.47
N HIS A 253 -15.07 6.23 10.60
CA HIS A 253 -16.33 5.48 10.68
C HIS A 253 -16.52 4.67 9.41
N MET A 254 -16.77 3.37 9.55
CA MET A 254 -17.04 2.49 8.42
C MET A 254 -18.01 1.37 8.78
N TYR A 255 -18.56 0.73 7.75
CA TYR A 255 -19.31 -0.51 7.88
C TYR A 255 -18.64 -1.64 7.10
N PHE A 256 -18.81 -2.86 7.60
CA PHE A 256 -18.46 -4.09 6.89
C PHE A 256 -19.72 -4.90 6.58
N LYS A 257 -19.70 -5.59 5.43
CA LYS A 257 -20.72 -6.59 5.07
C LYS A 257 -20.10 -7.63 4.15
N ARG A 258 -20.45 -8.90 4.32
CA ARG A 258 -20.10 -9.95 3.35
C ARG A 258 -20.79 -9.66 2.02
N SER A 259 -20.03 -9.78 0.94
CA SER A 259 -20.51 -9.72 -0.44
C SER A 259 -20.28 -11.07 -1.08
N HIS A 260 -21.31 -11.57 -1.75
CA HIS A 260 -21.14 -12.61 -2.75
C HIS A 260 -20.42 -12.04 -3.99
#